data_AF-A0A7V8E5K9-F1
#
_entry.id   AF-A0A7V8E5K9-F1
#
_cell.length_a   1.000
_cell.length_b   1.000
_cell.length_c   1.000
_cell.angle_alpha   90.00
_cell.angle_beta   90.00
_cell.angle_gamma   90.00
#
_symmetry.space_group_name_H-M   'P 1'
#
loop_
_entity.id
_entity.type
_entity.pdbx_description
1 polymer ?
#
loop_
_entity_poly.entity_id
_entity_poly.type
_entity_poly.pdbx_seq_one_letter_code
_entity_poly.pdbx_strand_id
1 'polypeptide(L)'
;ALDLDATIPGARRYLAACQVTKADHPERGGFAFGARAAELADAPHTAEISRTAWAAEALGAFPGAPAALDFVSRCQAADGGFYFTPGGDGNKAGPGRSYGSATCDGIRALRWFGAAADDERVKRGLAWLAAHEAYDRNPGFTGEGRHWETGIFFYYLGALAGVRSDLGGPDGWRERLAAEVLKRQREDGSFRNDDSTMREDDPLIATALALEAMVKCR
;
A
#
# COMPACT_ATOMS: atom_id res chain seq x y z
N ALA A 1 -32.89 -1.02 -13.56
CA ALA A 1 -31.54 -1.39 -14.02
C ALA A 1 -30.53 -0.59 -13.20
N LEU A 2 -29.38 -1.16 -12.88
CA LEU A 2 -28.30 -0.44 -12.19
C LEU A 2 -27.60 0.48 -13.20
N ASP A 3 -27.50 1.77 -12.90
CA ASP A 3 -26.80 2.75 -13.76
C ASP A 3 -25.32 2.85 -13.36
N LEU A 4 -24.55 1.83 -13.74
CA LEU A 4 -23.10 1.78 -13.47
C LEU A 4 -22.33 2.81 -14.29
N ASP A 5 -22.82 3.15 -15.48
CA ASP A 5 -22.20 4.09 -16.41
C ASP A 5 -22.22 5.53 -15.88
N ALA A 6 -23.24 5.92 -15.10
CA ALA A 6 -23.22 7.19 -14.37
C ALA A 6 -22.49 7.09 -13.02
N THR A 7 -22.67 5.97 -12.30
CA THR A 7 -22.18 5.82 -10.92
C THR A 7 -20.66 5.75 -10.85
N ILE A 8 -20.00 4.95 -11.70
CA ILE A 8 -18.54 4.76 -11.65
C ILE A 8 -17.78 6.07 -11.96
N PRO A 9 -18.09 6.81 -13.03
CA PRO A 9 -17.45 8.11 -13.26
C PRO A 9 -17.73 9.12 -12.14
N GLY A 10 -18.92 9.10 -11.54
CA GLY A 10 -19.25 9.92 -10.37
C GLY A 10 -18.35 9.63 -9.17
N ALA A 11 -18.19 8.36 -8.82
CA ALA A 11 -17.31 7.92 -7.73
C ALA A 11 -15.84 8.26 -8.00
N ARG A 12 -15.36 8.08 -9.25
CA ARG A 12 -14.00 8.49 -9.64
C ARG A 12 -13.79 9.99 -9.54
N ARG A 13 -14.77 10.81 -9.93
CA ARG A 13 -14.71 12.26 -9.73
C ARG A 13 -14.63 12.64 -8.26
N TYR A 14 -15.41 11.99 -7.40
CA TYR A 14 -15.34 12.21 -5.95
C TYR A 14 -13.96 11.87 -5.41
N LEU A 15 -13.44 10.68 -5.75
CA LEU A 15 -12.14 10.23 -5.29
C LEU A 15 -11.01 11.17 -5.77
N ALA A 16 -11.03 11.62 -7.02
CA ALA A 16 -10.08 12.61 -7.53
C ALA A 16 -10.14 13.93 -6.75
N ALA A 17 -11.32 14.35 -6.28
CA ALA A 17 -11.50 15.55 -5.45
C ALA A 17 -10.96 15.39 -4.01
N CYS A 18 -10.60 14.17 -3.58
CA CYS A 18 -9.93 13.91 -2.30
C CYS A 18 -8.41 14.11 -2.36
N GLN A 19 -7.82 14.32 -3.54
CA GLN A 19 -6.38 14.56 -3.67
C GLN A 19 -5.98 15.89 -3.03
N VAL A 20 -4.93 15.90 -2.21
CA VAL A 20 -4.39 17.14 -1.63
C VAL A 20 -3.80 18.02 -2.73
N THR A 21 -4.39 19.20 -2.98
CA THR A 21 -3.98 20.10 -4.08
C THR A 21 -3.25 21.36 -3.66
N LYS A 22 -3.24 21.70 -2.36
CA LYS A 22 -2.60 22.92 -1.82
C LYS A 22 -1.11 22.93 -2.17
N ALA A 23 -0.68 23.96 -2.90
CA ALA A 23 0.64 24.03 -3.55
C ALA A 23 1.81 23.79 -2.58
N ASP A 24 1.80 24.50 -1.44
CA ASP A 24 2.89 24.48 -0.45
C ASP A 24 2.68 23.42 0.64
N HIS A 25 1.74 22.49 0.45
CA HIS A 25 1.49 21.44 1.41
C HIS A 25 2.49 20.28 1.21
N PRO A 26 3.19 19.79 2.26
CA PRO A 26 4.18 18.71 2.12
C PRO A 26 3.59 17.44 1.49
N GLU A 27 2.30 17.21 1.75
CA GLU A 27 1.54 16.07 1.26
C GLU A 27 0.84 16.28 -0.08
N ARG A 28 1.10 17.40 -0.78
CA ARG A 28 0.50 17.69 -2.09
C ARG A 28 0.63 16.51 -3.04
N GLY A 29 -0.49 16.09 -3.61
CA GLY A 29 -0.60 14.98 -4.54
C GLY A 29 -1.04 13.65 -3.91
N GLY A 30 -0.91 13.50 -2.60
CA GLY A 30 -1.36 12.32 -1.86
C GLY A 30 -2.86 12.34 -1.54
N PHE A 31 -3.34 11.25 -0.94
CA PHE A 31 -4.72 11.07 -0.51
C PHE A 31 -4.80 10.83 1.01
N ALA A 32 -5.59 11.64 1.71
CA ALA A 32 -5.74 11.62 3.18
C ALA A 32 -7.10 11.04 3.63
N PHE A 33 -7.32 10.96 4.95
CA PHE A 33 -8.61 10.55 5.51
C PHE A 33 -9.71 11.61 5.30
N GLY A 34 -10.93 11.12 5.04
CA GLY A 34 -12.13 11.66 5.67
C GLY A 34 -12.92 12.74 4.94
N ALA A 35 -12.42 13.39 3.89
CA ALA A 35 -13.19 14.39 3.15
C ALA A 35 -12.51 14.80 1.84
N ARG A 36 -13.20 15.60 1.00
CA ARG A 36 -12.60 16.23 -0.18
C ARG A 36 -11.50 17.19 0.27
N ALA A 37 -10.51 17.44 -0.59
CA ALA A 37 -9.41 18.34 -0.24
C ALA A 37 -9.88 19.77 0.14
N ALA A 38 -10.95 20.24 -0.49
CA ALA A 38 -11.58 21.53 -0.17
C ALA A 38 -12.19 21.59 1.24
N GLU A 39 -12.54 20.44 1.82
CA GLU A 39 -13.16 20.32 3.15
C GLU A 39 -12.11 20.15 4.26
N LEU A 40 -10.85 19.94 3.90
CA LEU A 40 -9.76 19.64 4.82
C LEU A 40 -8.80 20.83 5.05
N ALA A 41 -9.13 22.03 4.57
CA ALA A 41 -8.20 23.17 4.50
C ALA A 41 -7.45 23.51 5.80
N ASP A 42 -8.00 23.13 6.96
CA ASP A 42 -7.45 23.37 8.31
C ASP A 42 -7.33 22.09 9.18
N ALA A 43 -7.58 20.89 8.62
CA ALA A 43 -7.48 19.64 9.37
C ALA A 43 -6.04 19.07 9.29
N PRO A 44 -5.53 18.39 10.33
CA PRO A 44 -4.26 17.68 10.24
C PRO A 44 -4.35 16.62 9.14
N HIS A 45 -3.76 16.91 7.99
CA HIS A 45 -3.67 15.97 6.90
C HIS A 45 -2.64 14.89 7.25
N THR A 46 -2.96 13.65 6.89
CA THR A 46 -2.01 12.54 6.87
C THR A 46 -2.24 11.76 5.58
N ALA A 47 -2.01 12.41 4.45
CA ALA A 47 -1.90 11.70 3.20
C ALA A 47 -0.72 10.72 3.30
N GLU A 48 -0.95 9.50 2.85
CA GLU A 48 -0.01 8.40 3.06
C GLU A 48 -0.05 7.42 1.90
N ILE A 49 0.99 6.59 1.82
CA ILE A 49 1.29 5.78 0.65
C ILE A 49 0.24 4.71 0.35
N SER A 50 -0.35 4.08 1.37
CA SER A 50 -1.37 3.03 1.27
C SER A 50 -2.70 3.58 0.72
N ARG A 51 -3.24 4.66 1.29
CA ARG A 51 -4.42 5.35 0.71
C ARG A 51 -4.15 5.84 -0.71
N THR A 52 -2.95 6.36 -0.95
CA THR A 52 -2.58 6.84 -2.28
C THR A 52 -2.55 5.67 -3.29
N ALA A 53 -2.06 4.50 -2.90
CA ALA A 53 -2.10 3.28 -3.71
C ALA A 53 -3.54 2.79 -3.98
N TRP A 54 -4.42 2.78 -2.97
CA TRP A 54 -5.84 2.46 -3.16
C TRP A 54 -6.55 3.44 -4.10
N ALA A 55 -6.27 4.73 -3.94
CA ALA A 55 -6.81 5.75 -4.84
C ALA A 55 -6.30 5.55 -6.27
N ALA A 56 -5.02 5.19 -6.43
CA ALA A 56 -4.41 4.92 -7.72
C ALA A 56 -5.09 3.76 -8.46
N GLU A 57 -5.33 2.66 -7.76
CA GLU A 57 -5.99 1.48 -8.31
C GLU A 57 -7.40 1.80 -8.83
N ALA A 58 -8.18 2.58 -8.08
CA ALA A 58 -9.54 2.93 -8.45
C ALA A 58 -9.63 4.01 -9.55
N LEU A 59 -8.71 4.99 -9.54
CA LEU A 59 -8.71 6.12 -10.48
C LEU A 59 -8.08 5.76 -11.82
N GLY A 60 -6.98 5.00 -11.82
CA GLY A 60 -6.11 4.87 -12.98
C GLY A 60 -5.59 6.24 -13.45
N ALA A 61 -5.60 6.48 -14.77
CA ALA A 61 -5.21 7.76 -15.33
C ALA A 61 -6.24 8.87 -15.02
N PHE A 62 -5.79 9.94 -14.38
CA PHE A 62 -6.60 11.12 -14.07
C PHE A 62 -5.73 12.40 -14.10
N PRO A 63 -6.31 13.61 -14.21
CA PRO A 63 -5.54 14.84 -14.34
C PRO A 63 -4.53 15.12 -13.21
N GLY A 64 -4.79 14.60 -12.00
CA GLY A 64 -3.90 14.76 -10.84
C GLY A 64 -2.79 13.72 -10.72
N ALA A 65 -2.68 12.76 -11.65
CA ALA A 65 -1.69 11.70 -11.62
C ALA A 65 -0.23 12.21 -11.54
N PRO A 66 0.18 13.29 -12.26
CA PRO A 66 1.52 13.84 -12.11
C PRO A 66 1.83 14.29 -10.67
N ALA A 67 0.90 14.98 -10.00
CA ALA A 67 1.08 15.39 -8.62
C ALA A 67 1.14 14.19 -7.67
N ALA A 68 0.36 13.14 -7.94
CA ALA A 68 0.41 11.90 -7.18
C ALA A 68 1.75 11.17 -7.35
N LEU A 69 2.31 11.12 -8.56
CA LEU A 69 3.65 10.59 -8.80
C LEU A 69 4.71 11.39 -8.04
N ASP A 70 4.59 12.72 -7.97
CA ASP A 70 5.50 13.55 -7.17
C ASP A 70 5.40 13.19 -5.68
N PHE A 71 4.18 13.03 -5.15
CA PHE A 71 3.95 12.60 -3.76
C PHE A 71 4.59 11.25 -3.47
N VAL A 72 4.32 10.25 -4.32
CA VAL A 72 4.88 8.90 -4.19
C VAL A 72 6.41 8.93 -4.26
N SER A 73 6.99 9.77 -5.13
CA SER A 73 8.44 9.94 -5.22
C SER A 73 9.05 10.49 -3.93
N ARG A 74 8.36 11.43 -3.24
CA ARG A 74 8.82 11.96 -1.95
C ARG A 74 8.67 10.95 -0.79
N CYS A 75 7.88 9.90 -0.98
CA CYS A 75 7.80 8.78 -0.04
C CYS A 75 8.91 7.74 -0.28
N GLN A 76 9.62 7.79 -1.41
CA GLN A 76 10.70 6.85 -1.69
C GLN A 76 11.98 7.22 -0.94
N ALA A 77 12.49 6.28 -0.17
CA ALA A 77 13.71 6.40 0.61
C ALA A 77 14.96 6.35 -0.26
N ALA A 78 16.11 6.69 0.32
CA ALA A 78 17.41 6.60 -0.34
C ALA A 78 17.80 5.13 -0.68
N ASP A 79 17.38 4.17 0.15
CA ASP A 79 17.64 2.73 -0.06
C ASP A 79 16.75 2.10 -1.15
N GLY A 80 15.82 2.87 -1.72
CA GLY A 80 14.91 2.45 -2.79
C GLY A 80 13.56 1.94 -2.31
N GLY A 81 13.42 1.60 -1.03
CA GLY A 81 12.13 1.28 -0.42
C GLY A 81 11.29 2.53 -0.18
N PHE A 82 10.13 2.38 0.47
CA PHE A 82 9.22 3.49 0.71
C PHE A 82 8.86 3.64 2.19
N TYR A 83 8.62 4.89 2.56
CA TYR A 83 8.05 5.32 3.83
C TYR A 83 6.52 5.39 3.76
N PHE A 84 5.90 5.45 4.93
CA PHE A 84 4.46 5.66 5.07
C PHE A 84 4.01 7.04 4.56
N THR A 85 4.81 8.06 4.81
CA THR A 85 4.56 9.47 4.46
C THR A 85 5.83 10.09 3.87
N PRO A 86 5.73 11.22 3.15
CA PRO A 86 6.91 11.96 2.71
C PRO A 86 7.85 12.28 3.86
N GLY A 87 9.15 12.02 3.69
CA GLY A 87 10.16 12.28 4.73
C GLY A 87 10.26 11.23 5.84
N GLY A 88 9.29 10.31 5.96
CA GLY A 88 9.36 9.19 6.92
C GLY A 88 8.89 9.52 8.34
N ASP A 89 8.10 10.58 8.50
CA ASP A 89 7.49 10.97 9.78
C ASP A 89 6.29 10.06 10.11
N GLY A 90 6.17 9.62 11.36
CA GLY A 90 5.09 8.71 11.77
C GLY A 90 5.18 7.31 11.13
N ASN A 91 6.36 6.97 10.64
CA ASN A 91 6.61 5.72 9.93
C ASN A 91 6.65 4.52 10.89
N LYS A 92 5.79 3.52 10.65
CA LYS A 92 5.56 2.38 11.56
C LYS A 92 6.84 1.56 11.84
N ALA A 93 7.72 1.48 10.85
CA ALA A 93 8.99 0.76 10.94
C ALA A 93 10.05 1.49 11.78
N GLY A 94 9.78 2.73 12.19
CA GLY A 94 10.70 3.65 12.82
C GLY A 94 11.12 4.79 11.88
N PRO A 95 11.73 5.85 12.43
CA PRO A 95 12.10 7.04 11.66
C PRO A 95 12.99 6.72 10.46
N GLY A 96 12.58 7.16 9.27
CA GLY A 96 13.37 7.03 8.04
C GLY A 96 13.65 5.59 7.58
N ARG A 97 12.84 4.61 7.99
CA ARG A 97 13.03 3.20 7.59
C ARG A 97 12.04 2.75 6.52
N SER A 98 12.54 2.19 5.44
CA SER A 98 11.70 1.48 4.48
C SER A 98 11.13 0.20 5.08
N TYR A 99 9.92 -0.18 4.67
CA TYR A 99 9.30 -1.45 5.08
C TYR A 99 8.44 -2.05 3.98
N GLY A 100 8.16 -3.35 4.09
CA GLY A 100 7.63 -4.16 3.00
C GLY A 100 6.31 -3.67 2.43
N SER A 101 5.31 -3.47 3.29
CA SER A 101 3.98 -3.01 2.85
C SER A 101 4.02 -1.63 2.21
N ALA A 102 4.67 -0.63 2.82
CA ALA A 102 4.83 0.69 2.19
C ALA A 102 5.59 0.63 0.85
N THR A 103 6.62 -0.21 0.77
CA THR A 103 7.37 -0.42 -0.48
C THR A 103 6.48 -1.02 -1.57
N CYS A 104 5.64 -2.00 -1.23
CA CYS A 104 4.68 -2.56 -2.17
C CYS A 104 3.65 -1.53 -2.63
N ASP A 105 3.13 -0.72 -1.71
CA ASP A 105 2.16 0.35 -2.01
C ASP A 105 2.77 1.43 -2.89
N GLY A 106 4.03 1.82 -2.64
CA GLY A 106 4.76 2.78 -3.47
C GLY A 106 4.96 2.29 -4.90
N ILE A 107 5.40 1.03 -5.08
CA ILE A 107 5.55 0.42 -6.40
C ILE A 107 4.22 0.39 -7.15
N ARG A 108 3.16 -0.08 -6.48
CA ARG A 108 1.81 -0.16 -7.04
C ARG A 108 1.27 1.21 -7.45
N ALA A 109 1.41 2.21 -6.57
CA ALA A 109 0.98 3.58 -6.84
C ALA A 109 1.70 4.19 -8.05
N LEU A 110 3.03 3.99 -8.17
CA LEU A 110 3.79 4.41 -9.36
C LEU A 110 3.19 3.82 -10.63
N ARG A 111 2.92 2.50 -10.64
CA ARG A 111 2.40 1.80 -11.82
C ARG A 111 0.99 2.27 -12.19
N TRP A 112 0.09 2.42 -11.23
CA TRP A 112 -1.28 2.84 -11.50
C TRP A 112 -1.42 4.29 -11.95
N PHE A 113 -0.52 5.18 -11.49
CA PHE A 113 -0.44 6.55 -12.00
C PHE A 113 0.35 6.68 -13.30
N GLY A 114 0.73 5.56 -13.93
CA GLY A 114 1.26 5.53 -15.29
C GLY A 114 2.78 5.57 -15.39
N ALA A 115 3.53 5.37 -14.31
CA ALA A 115 4.97 5.15 -14.42
C ALA A 115 5.24 3.88 -15.23
N ALA A 116 6.21 3.94 -16.14
CA ALA A 116 6.61 2.79 -16.96
C ALA A 116 7.21 1.66 -16.10
N ALA A 117 7.26 0.44 -16.63
CA ALA A 117 7.74 -0.71 -15.86
C ALA A 117 9.25 -0.61 -15.59
N ASP A 118 9.95 0.10 -16.47
CA ASP A 118 11.37 0.41 -16.39
C ASP A 118 11.66 1.78 -15.76
N ASP A 119 10.66 2.44 -15.15
CA ASP A 119 10.87 3.64 -14.35
C ASP A 119 11.86 3.36 -13.20
N GLU A 120 12.87 4.21 -13.04
CA GLU A 120 13.93 4.02 -12.04
C GLU A 120 13.37 3.93 -10.62
N ARG A 121 12.25 4.60 -10.30
CA ARG A 121 11.60 4.51 -8.99
C ARG A 121 11.01 3.12 -8.76
N VAL A 122 10.42 2.52 -9.80
CA VAL A 122 9.90 1.14 -9.77
C VAL A 122 11.05 0.15 -9.60
N LYS A 123 12.12 0.29 -10.39
CA LYS A 123 13.31 -0.58 -10.30
C LYS A 123 13.94 -0.55 -8.91
N ARG A 124 14.10 0.64 -8.32
CA ARG A 124 14.65 0.80 -6.97
C ARG A 124 13.78 0.13 -5.90
N GLY A 125 12.45 0.26 -6.01
CA GLY A 125 11.51 -0.44 -5.12
C GLY A 125 11.60 -1.96 -5.27
N LEU A 126 11.64 -2.47 -6.50
CA LEU A 126 11.80 -3.90 -6.78
C LEU A 126 13.14 -4.45 -6.28
N ALA A 127 14.22 -3.67 -6.41
CA ALA A 127 15.53 -4.03 -5.87
C ALA A 127 15.51 -4.10 -4.34
N TRP A 128 14.82 -3.15 -3.69
CA TRP A 128 14.62 -3.21 -2.23
C TRP A 128 13.85 -4.46 -1.83
N LEU A 129 12.76 -4.81 -2.53
CA LEU A 129 12.03 -6.06 -2.28
C LEU A 129 12.91 -7.29 -2.51
N ALA A 130 13.70 -7.34 -3.59
CA ALA A 130 14.59 -8.48 -3.84
C ALA A 130 15.62 -8.70 -2.71
N ALA A 131 16.04 -7.63 -2.02
CA ALA A 131 16.97 -7.70 -0.91
C ALA A 131 16.33 -8.00 0.45
N HIS A 132 15.02 -7.73 0.62
CA HIS A 132 14.37 -7.74 1.93
C HIS A 132 13.08 -8.57 2.00
N GLU A 133 12.50 -8.97 0.88
CA GLU A 133 11.20 -9.65 0.89
C GLU A 133 11.24 -10.91 1.75
N ALA A 134 10.18 -11.07 2.52
CA ALA A 134 9.95 -12.22 3.35
C ALA A 134 8.48 -12.62 3.19
N TYR A 135 8.16 -13.89 3.40
CA TYR A 135 6.78 -14.37 3.41
C TYR A 135 6.27 -14.55 4.84
N ASP A 136 7.16 -14.75 5.80
CA ASP A 136 6.86 -15.06 7.20
C ASP A 136 6.75 -13.82 8.10
N ARG A 137 7.16 -12.65 7.59
CA ARG A 137 7.09 -11.35 8.27
C ARG A 137 7.02 -10.19 7.28
N ASN A 138 6.58 -9.02 7.75
CA ASN A 138 6.68 -7.78 6.98
C ASN A 138 8.08 -7.17 7.20
N PRO A 139 8.97 -7.10 6.19
CA PRO A 139 10.35 -6.70 6.41
C PRO A 139 10.49 -5.20 6.73
N GLY A 140 11.60 -4.85 7.37
CA GLY A 140 11.93 -3.45 7.68
C GLY A 140 11.53 -2.99 9.08
N PHE A 141 11.07 -3.88 9.96
CA PHE A 141 10.78 -3.55 11.35
C PHE A 141 11.90 -4.01 12.29
N THR A 142 12.19 -3.24 13.34
CA THR A 142 13.18 -3.58 14.37
C THR A 142 12.76 -3.02 15.73
N GLY A 143 13.25 -3.62 16.81
CA GLY A 143 13.06 -3.11 18.17
C GLY A 143 11.58 -2.98 18.55
N GLU A 144 11.19 -1.78 18.99
CA GLU A 144 9.82 -1.48 19.43
C GLU A 144 8.79 -1.53 18.28
N GLY A 145 9.22 -1.49 17.02
CA GLY A 145 8.34 -1.56 15.85
C GLY A 145 7.75 -2.94 15.55
N ARG A 146 8.16 -4.00 16.27
CA ARG A 146 7.70 -5.38 15.98
C ARG A 146 6.19 -5.59 16.16
N HIS A 147 5.53 -4.80 17.01
CA HIS A 147 4.07 -4.87 17.15
C HIS A 147 3.37 -4.47 15.83
N TRP A 148 3.88 -3.43 15.15
CA TRP A 148 3.42 -3.07 13.81
C TRP A 148 3.72 -4.16 12.79
N GLU A 149 4.90 -4.79 12.82
CA GLU A 149 5.27 -5.88 11.90
C GLU A 149 4.18 -6.97 11.86
N THR A 150 3.75 -7.43 13.04
CA THR A 150 2.66 -8.40 13.19
C THR A 150 1.31 -7.79 12.85
N GLY A 151 1.04 -6.55 13.28
CA GLY A 151 -0.26 -5.89 13.06
C GLY A 151 -0.63 -5.69 11.59
N ILE A 152 0.33 -5.64 10.67
CA ILE A 152 0.10 -5.44 9.21
C ILE A 152 0.67 -6.57 8.36
N PHE A 153 0.66 -7.80 8.88
CA PHE A 153 1.24 -8.96 8.23
C PHE A 153 0.44 -9.42 7.01
N PHE A 154 -0.86 -9.65 7.15
CA PHE A 154 -1.71 -10.09 6.04
C PHE A 154 -1.88 -8.97 5.00
N TYR A 155 -1.94 -7.71 5.45
CA TYR A 155 -1.91 -6.55 4.55
C TYR A 155 -0.66 -6.57 3.67
N TYR A 156 0.51 -6.80 4.26
CA TYR A 156 1.75 -6.91 3.51
C TYR A 156 1.74 -8.06 2.51
N LEU A 157 1.26 -9.25 2.88
CA LEU A 157 1.18 -10.37 1.94
C LEU A 157 0.26 -10.08 0.76
N GLY A 158 -0.88 -9.42 1.01
CA GLY A 158 -1.78 -8.95 -0.06
C GLY A 158 -1.11 -7.95 -1.00
N ALA A 159 -0.39 -6.98 -0.44
CA ALA A 159 0.33 -5.97 -1.22
C ALA A 159 1.50 -6.57 -2.02
N LEU A 160 2.27 -7.48 -1.42
CA LEU A 160 3.35 -8.21 -2.08
C LEU A 160 2.81 -9.05 -3.24
N ALA A 161 1.75 -9.82 -3.00
CA ALA A 161 1.11 -10.62 -4.05
C ALA A 161 0.61 -9.75 -5.21
N GLY A 162 0.11 -8.53 -4.92
CA GLY A 162 -0.23 -7.52 -5.93
C GLY A 162 0.97 -7.15 -6.80
N VAL A 163 2.07 -6.71 -6.18
CA VAL A 163 3.30 -6.37 -6.89
C VAL A 163 3.81 -7.54 -7.75
N ARG A 164 3.84 -8.75 -7.20
CA ARG A 164 4.36 -9.94 -7.90
C ARG A 164 3.44 -10.41 -9.02
N SER A 165 2.13 -10.24 -8.89
CA SER A 165 1.19 -10.52 -9.97
C SER A 165 1.36 -9.56 -11.14
N ASP A 166 1.57 -8.27 -10.86
CA ASP A 166 1.63 -7.22 -11.89
C ASP A 166 3.00 -7.11 -12.57
N LEU A 167 4.08 -7.34 -11.82
CA LEU A 167 5.47 -7.08 -12.26
C LEU A 167 6.34 -8.34 -12.28
N GLY A 168 5.79 -9.48 -11.90
CA GLY A 168 6.54 -10.71 -11.72
C GLY A 168 7.27 -10.79 -10.38
N GLY A 169 7.63 -12.01 -10.02
CA GLY A 169 8.40 -12.34 -8.82
C GLY A 169 9.38 -13.46 -9.09
N PRO A 170 10.24 -13.79 -8.12
CA PRO A 170 11.14 -14.93 -8.24
C PRO A 170 10.37 -16.23 -8.46
N ASP A 171 10.99 -17.20 -9.13
CA ASP A 171 10.40 -18.52 -9.38
C ASP A 171 9.83 -19.12 -8.09
N GLY A 172 8.60 -19.61 -8.15
CA GLY A 172 7.90 -20.21 -7.02
C GLY A 172 7.32 -19.22 -6.00
N TRP A 173 7.23 -17.92 -6.30
CA TRP A 173 6.70 -16.94 -5.35
C TRP A 173 5.23 -17.21 -4.97
N ARG A 174 4.41 -17.71 -5.89
CA ARG A 174 3.00 -18.03 -5.64
C ARG A 174 2.88 -19.12 -4.59
N GLU A 175 3.64 -20.20 -4.76
CA GLU A 175 3.67 -21.35 -3.87
C GLU A 175 4.23 -20.98 -2.49
N ARG A 176 5.30 -20.18 -2.44
CA ARG A 176 5.88 -19.71 -1.15
C ARG A 176 4.91 -18.84 -0.38
N LEU A 177 4.27 -17.88 -1.05
CA LEU A 177 3.29 -17.00 -0.41
C LEU A 177 2.06 -17.78 0.05
N ALA A 178 1.48 -18.60 -0.84
CA ALA A 178 0.31 -19.41 -0.53
C ALA A 178 0.60 -20.38 0.63
N ALA A 179 1.74 -21.05 0.63
CA ALA A 179 2.13 -21.95 1.72
C ALA A 179 2.18 -21.22 3.07
N GLU A 180 2.67 -19.98 3.08
CA GLU A 180 2.80 -19.21 4.32
C GLU A 180 1.47 -18.69 4.86
N VAL A 181 0.55 -18.30 3.95
CA VAL A 181 -0.83 -17.99 4.33
C VAL A 181 -1.52 -19.26 4.84
N LEU A 182 -1.52 -20.36 4.09
CA LEU A 182 -2.25 -21.60 4.43
C LEU A 182 -1.87 -22.17 5.80
N LYS A 183 -0.60 -22.09 6.21
CA LYS A 183 -0.14 -22.53 7.55
C LYS A 183 -0.79 -21.77 8.71
N ARG A 184 -1.35 -20.58 8.46
CA ARG A 184 -1.96 -19.71 9.48
C ARG A 184 -3.48 -19.83 9.53
N GLN A 185 -4.09 -20.65 8.68
CA GLN A 185 -5.53 -20.86 8.72
C GLN A 185 -5.89 -21.63 9.99
N ARG A 186 -6.91 -21.13 10.71
CA ARG A 186 -7.47 -21.79 11.90
C ARG A 186 -8.43 -22.90 11.48
N GLU A 187 -8.79 -23.77 12.42
CA GLU A 187 -9.71 -24.90 12.17
C GLU A 187 -11.08 -24.47 11.63
N ASP A 188 -11.57 -23.30 12.04
CA ASP A 188 -12.83 -22.72 11.57
C ASP A 188 -12.72 -22.00 10.20
N GLY A 189 -11.54 -22.05 9.58
CA GLY A 189 -11.23 -21.44 8.30
C GLY A 189 -10.82 -19.96 8.37
N SER A 190 -10.87 -19.33 9.54
CA SER A 190 -10.50 -17.93 9.72
C SER A 190 -8.99 -17.71 9.83
N PHE A 191 -8.56 -16.46 9.67
CA PHE A 191 -7.23 -15.97 9.96
C PHE A 191 -7.29 -14.90 11.03
N ARG A 192 -6.23 -14.75 11.82
CA ARG A 192 -6.12 -13.76 12.89
C ARG A 192 -4.66 -13.59 13.32
N ASN A 193 -4.25 -12.37 13.62
CA ASN A 193 -2.98 -12.08 14.29
C ASN A 193 -3.19 -11.83 15.79
N ASP A 194 -2.09 -11.87 16.54
CA ASP A 194 -2.10 -11.61 17.99
C ASP A 194 -2.00 -10.11 18.34
N ASP A 195 -1.75 -9.25 17.34
CA ASP A 195 -1.58 -7.81 17.53
C ASP A 195 -2.81 -7.01 17.05
N SER A 196 -3.33 -6.14 17.92
CA SER A 196 -4.57 -5.38 17.66
C SER A 196 -4.33 -3.99 17.08
N THR A 197 -3.07 -3.57 16.92
CA THR A 197 -2.68 -2.20 16.56
C THR A 197 -3.24 -1.77 15.20
N MET A 198 -3.41 -2.72 14.28
CA MET A 198 -3.92 -2.48 12.92
C MET A 198 -5.11 -3.38 12.58
N ARG A 199 -5.81 -3.87 13.61
CA ARG A 199 -7.07 -4.63 13.51
C ARG A 199 -6.98 -5.99 12.80
N GLU A 200 -5.78 -6.49 12.51
CA GLU A 200 -5.62 -7.87 12.04
C GLU A 200 -5.83 -8.91 13.16
N ASP A 201 -6.10 -8.48 14.40
CA ASP A 201 -6.65 -9.33 15.46
C ASP A 201 -8.15 -9.62 15.28
N ASP A 202 -8.86 -8.86 14.44
CA ASP A 202 -10.23 -9.16 14.05
C ASP A 202 -10.24 -10.22 12.94
N PRO A 203 -10.87 -11.40 13.15
CA PRO A 203 -10.93 -12.45 12.15
C PRO A 203 -11.56 -12.02 10.83
N LEU A 204 -12.49 -11.06 10.83
CA LEU A 204 -13.10 -10.56 9.60
C LEU A 204 -12.05 -9.86 8.71
N ILE A 205 -11.23 -9.02 9.33
CA ILE A 205 -10.21 -8.22 8.62
C ILE A 205 -9.07 -9.12 8.16
N ALA A 206 -8.50 -9.92 9.06
CA ALA A 206 -7.39 -10.80 8.72
C ALA A 206 -7.77 -11.84 7.66
N THR A 207 -8.97 -12.41 7.73
CA THR A 207 -9.45 -13.38 6.73
C THR A 207 -9.63 -12.73 5.36
N ALA A 208 -10.17 -11.51 5.29
CA ALA A 208 -10.31 -10.78 4.03
C ALA A 208 -8.95 -10.51 3.37
N LEU A 209 -7.97 -10.01 4.14
CA LEU A 209 -6.62 -9.74 3.64
C LEU A 209 -5.88 -11.02 3.21
N ALA A 210 -6.03 -12.11 3.98
CA ALA A 210 -5.46 -13.42 3.61
C ALA A 210 -6.05 -13.94 2.29
N LEU A 211 -7.36 -13.79 2.08
CA LEU A 211 -8.02 -14.15 0.83
C LEU A 211 -7.52 -13.30 -0.34
N GLU A 212 -7.36 -11.99 -0.16
CA GLU A 212 -6.81 -11.11 -1.20
C GLU A 212 -5.42 -11.52 -1.67
N ALA A 213 -4.59 -12.00 -0.75
CA ALA A 213 -3.27 -12.54 -1.05
C ALA A 213 -3.37 -13.87 -1.82
N MET A 214 -4.17 -14.83 -1.31
CA MET A 214 -4.31 -16.16 -1.92
C MET A 214 -4.95 -16.15 -3.31
N VAL A 215 -5.93 -15.27 -3.57
CA VAL A 215 -6.55 -15.14 -4.90
C VAL A 215 -5.49 -14.77 -5.95
N LYS A 216 -4.50 -13.96 -5.57
CA LYS A 216 -3.38 -13.57 -6.43
C LYS A 216 -2.30 -14.64 -6.55
N CYS A 217 -2.40 -15.77 -5.86
CA CYS A 217 -1.50 -16.92 -5.99
C CYS A 217 -2.08 -18.05 -6.85
N ARG A 218 -3.34 -17.94 -7.28
CA ARG A 218 -3.92 -18.81 -8.31
C ARG A 218 -3.28 -18.53 -9.66
#